data_AF-A0A7J6VCC0-F1
#
_entry.id   AF-A0A7J6VCC0-F1
#
_cell.length_a   1.000
_cell.length_b   1.000
_cell.length_c   1.000
_cell.angle_alpha   90.00
_cell.angle_beta   90.00
_cell.angle_gamma   90.00
#
_symmetry.space_group_name_H-M   'P 1'
#
loop_
_entity.id
_entity.type
_entity.pdbx_description
1 polymer ?
#
loop_
_entity_poly.entity_id
_entity_poly.type
_entity_poly.pdbx_seq_one_letter_code
_entity_poly.pdbx_strand_id
1 'polypeptide(L)'
;MGLEPEDYVAHWYHIATVKKTYDLYILGDKGPDQWPPIAYEPILPPLKRRGPRRPQKNRKKEHHQVKSSGNKKKLSKSGQKLRCKNCQEIGHNKSKCQNPYVPPSKKKAIKKLAKKAETTKNSIDLQASKKNKSAAGASSSGTVEKKGRGVCV
;
A
#
# COMPACT_ATOMS: atom_id res chain seq x y z
N MET A 1 -22.66 -59.68 -46.53
CA MET A 1 -21.67 -58.58 -46.49
C MET A 1 -22.34 -57.43 -45.77
N GLY A 2 -22.10 -57.30 -44.47
CA GLY A 2 -22.59 -56.16 -43.68
C GLY A 2 -21.41 -55.25 -43.44
N LEU A 3 -21.44 -54.06 -44.03
CA LEU A 3 -20.53 -52.98 -43.65
C LEU A 3 -21.22 -52.23 -42.52
N GLU A 4 -20.54 -52.11 -41.39
CA GLU A 4 -21.06 -51.35 -40.27
C GLU A 4 -20.86 -49.85 -40.56
N PRO A 5 -21.71 -48.97 -40.04
CA PRO A 5 -21.57 -47.53 -40.24
C PRO A 5 -20.19 -46.98 -39.80
N GLU A 6 -19.52 -47.68 -38.90
CA GLU A 6 -18.18 -47.36 -38.41
C GLU A 6 -17.09 -47.47 -39.49
N ASP A 7 -17.29 -48.29 -40.53
CA ASP A 7 -16.33 -48.49 -41.63
C ASP A 7 -16.25 -47.29 -42.58
N TYR A 8 -17.27 -46.42 -42.57
CA TYR A 8 -17.33 -45.19 -43.35
C TYR A 8 -16.72 -43.98 -42.63
N VAL A 9 -16.31 -44.15 -41.37
CA VAL A 9 -15.69 -43.11 -40.57
C VAL A 9 -14.21 -43.00 -40.94
N ALA A 10 -13.72 -41.79 -41.21
CA ALA A 10 -12.32 -41.58 -41.50
C ALA A 10 -11.44 -41.94 -40.29
N HIS A 11 -10.28 -42.56 -40.55
CA HIS A 11 -9.31 -42.99 -39.53
C HIS A 11 -8.99 -41.92 -38.45
N TRP A 12 -9.02 -40.64 -38.81
CA TRP A 12 -8.76 -39.50 -37.92
C TRP A 12 -9.73 -39.39 -36.73
N TYR A 13 -10.95 -39.89 -36.86
CA TYR A 13 -11.98 -39.81 -35.81
C TYR A 13 -12.03 -41.05 -34.92
N HIS A 14 -11.20 -42.07 -35.19
CA HIS A 14 -11.16 -43.26 -34.32
C HIS A 14 -10.55 -42.91 -32.96
N ILE A 15 -11.09 -43.54 -31.92
CA ILE A 15 -10.59 -43.44 -30.54
C ILE A 15 -9.09 -43.75 -30.47
N ALA A 16 -8.61 -44.71 -31.27
CA ALA A 16 -7.19 -45.06 -31.36
C ALA A 16 -6.33 -43.86 -31.80
N THR A 17 -6.81 -43.08 -32.76
CA THR A 17 -6.10 -41.90 -33.29
C THR A 17 -6.14 -40.75 -32.28
N VAL A 18 -7.29 -40.52 -31.66
CA VAL A 18 -7.42 -39.53 -30.58
C VAL A 18 -6.46 -39.85 -29.44
N LYS A 19 -6.38 -41.09 -28.97
CA LYS A 19 -5.41 -41.50 -27.93
C LYS A 19 -3.96 -41.20 -28.37
N LYS A 20 -3.58 -41.61 -29.59
CA LYS A 20 -2.26 -41.31 -30.16
C LYS A 20 -1.90 -39.82 -30.18
N THR A 21 -2.88 -38.93 -30.38
CA THR A 21 -2.61 -37.47 -30.35
C THR A 21 -2.25 -36.96 -28.95
N TYR A 22 -2.74 -37.61 -27.90
CA TYR A 22 -2.48 -37.23 -26.50
C TYR A 22 -1.43 -38.12 -25.82
N ASP A 23 -0.92 -39.15 -26.50
CA ASP A 23 0.17 -40.02 -25.99
C ASP A 23 1.50 -39.25 -25.87
N LEU A 24 1.66 -38.13 -26.59
CA LEU A 24 2.83 -37.27 -26.49
C LEU A 24 2.72 -36.36 -25.26
N TYR A 25 3.38 -36.75 -24.17
CA TYR A 25 3.56 -35.89 -23.02
C TYR A 25 4.65 -34.86 -23.30
N ILE A 26 4.30 -33.58 -23.25
CA ILE A 26 5.30 -32.53 -23.07
C ILE A 26 5.80 -32.66 -21.63
N LEU A 27 6.96 -33.30 -21.46
CA LEU A 27 7.64 -33.32 -20.18
C LEU A 27 7.98 -31.87 -19.84
N GLY A 28 7.56 -31.43 -18.65
CA GLY A 28 7.95 -30.13 -18.16
C GLY A 28 9.47 -30.06 -18.07
N ASP A 29 10.04 -28.92 -18.46
CA ASP A 29 11.46 -28.69 -18.25
C ASP A 29 11.78 -28.79 -16.76
N LYS A 30 12.95 -29.34 -16.49
CA LYS A 30 13.51 -29.39 -15.14
C LYS A 30 13.55 -27.96 -14.57
N GLY A 31 13.19 -27.80 -13.30
CA GLY A 31 13.25 -26.50 -12.63
C GLY A 31 14.67 -25.93 -12.57
N PRO A 32 14.83 -24.64 -12.23
CA PRO A 32 16.13 -23.97 -12.19
C PRO A 32 17.15 -24.69 -11.28
N ASP A 33 16.68 -25.39 -10.23
CA ASP A 33 17.53 -26.13 -9.29
C ASP A 33 18.20 -27.37 -9.91
N GLN A 34 17.68 -27.87 -11.02
CA GLN A 34 18.18 -29.07 -11.72
C GLN A 34 19.00 -28.73 -12.97
N TRP A 35 19.20 -27.45 -13.27
CA TRP A 35 20.02 -27.03 -14.40
C TRP A 35 21.50 -27.19 -14.07
N PRO A 36 22.34 -27.62 -15.03
CA PRO A 36 23.77 -27.70 -14.82
C PRO A 36 24.33 -26.31 -14.47
N PRO A 37 25.29 -26.22 -13.54
CA PRO A 37 25.92 -24.95 -13.21
C PRO A 37 26.64 -24.41 -14.44
N ILE A 38 26.28 -23.18 -14.81
CA ILE A 38 26.84 -22.51 -15.97
C ILE A 38 28.14 -21.80 -15.54
N ALA A 39 29.23 -21.92 -16.30
CA ALA A 39 30.53 -21.29 -16.00
C ALA A 39 30.59 -19.77 -16.27
N TYR A 40 29.46 -19.16 -16.66
CA TYR A 40 29.37 -17.74 -16.98
C TYR A 40 28.98 -16.94 -15.73
N GLU A 41 29.48 -15.71 -15.65
CA GLU A 41 29.05 -14.77 -14.62
C GLU A 41 27.53 -14.53 -14.71
N PRO A 42 26.80 -14.50 -13.58
CA PRO A 42 25.38 -14.23 -13.61
C PRO A 42 25.11 -12.87 -14.24
N ILE A 43 24.23 -12.85 -15.23
CA ILE A 43 23.79 -11.61 -15.87
C ILE A 43 23.13 -10.75 -14.79
N LEU A 44 23.71 -9.57 -14.52
CA LEU A 44 23.11 -8.64 -13.59
C LEU A 44 21.72 -8.23 -14.09
N PRO A 45 20.71 -8.18 -13.20
CA PRO A 45 19.41 -7.70 -13.60
C PRO A 45 19.53 -6.28 -14.15
N PRO A 46 18.67 -5.90 -15.13
CA PRO A 46 18.70 -4.55 -15.66
C PRO A 46 18.50 -3.54 -14.54
N LEU A 47 19.23 -2.42 -14.61
CA LEU A 47 19.15 -1.39 -13.59
C LEU A 47 17.71 -0.87 -13.50
N LYS A 48 17.08 -1.05 -12.34
CA LYS A 48 15.72 -0.59 -12.10
C LYS A 48 15.68 0.94 -12.07
N ARG A 49 15.32 1.56 -13.20
CA ARG A 49 15.08 3.01 -13.25
C ARG A 49 13.72 3.32 -12.63
N ARG A 50 13.64 4.43 -11.87
CA ARG A 50 12.35 4.98 -11.47
C ARG A 50 11.66 5.52 -12.72
N GLY A 51 10.57 4.88 -13.14
CA GLY A 51 9.73 5.42 -14.20
C GLY A 51 9.19 6.81 -13.84
N PRO A 52 8.83 7.63 -14.84
CA PRO A 52 8.14 8.88 -14.58
C PRO A 52 6.88 8.60 -13.74
N ARG A 53 6.59 9.48 -12.78
CA ARG A 53 5.33 9.36 -12.02
C ARG A 53 4.16 9.50 -12.99
N ARG A 54 3.06 8.81 -12.67
CA ARG A 54 1.78 9.01 -13.32
C ARG A 54 1.49 10.53 -13.42
N PRO A 55 1.16 11.06 -14.62
CA PRO A 55 0.75 12.44 -14.76
C PRO A 55 -0.38 12.78 -13.78
N GLN A 56 -0.34 13.98 -13.19
CA GLN A 56 -1.42 14.41 -12.30
C GLN A 56 -2.72 14.53 -13.12
N LYS A 57 -3.82 13.98 -12.60
CA LYS A 57 -5.15 14.11 -13.24
C LYS A 57 -5.57 15.57 -13.40
N ASN A 58 -5.17 16.42 -12.45
CA ASN A 58 -5.53 17.83 -12.43
C ASN A 58 -4.32 18.70 -12.81
N ARG A 59 -4.58 19.75 -13.61
CA ARG A 59 -3.61 20.80 -13.91
C ARG A 59 -3.13 21.49 -12.62
N LYS A 60 -1.85 21.87 -12.57
CA LYS A 60 -1.32 22.76 -11.53
C LYS A 60 -1.98 24.13 -11.65
N LYS A 61 -2.58 24.63 -10.57
CA LYS A 61 -3.14 25.99 -10.52
C LYS A 61 -2.01 27.01 -10.42
N GLU A 62 -2.16 28.12 -11.14
CA GLU A 62 -1.21 29.23 -11.09
C GLU A 62 -1.33 30.02 -9.78
N HIS A 63 -0.28 30.76 -9.41
CA HIS A 63 -0.17 31.49 -8.14
C HIS A 63 -1.37 32.41 -7.86
N HIS A 64 -1.92 33.04 -8.90
CA HIS A 64 -3.04 33.99 -8.77
C HIS A 64 -4.42 33.35 -8.81
N GLN A 65 -4.54 32.03 -9.07
CA GLN A 65 -5.84 31.37 -9.10
C GLN A 65 -6.33 31.08 -7.68
N VAL A 66 -7.47 31.69 -7.32
CA VAL A 66 -8.09 31.53 -6.02
C VAL A 66 -8.35 30.06 -5.75
N LYS A 67 -7.75 29.53 -4.68
CA LYS A 67 -8.09 28.21 -4.14
C LYS A 67 -9.53 28.33 -3.68
N SER A 68 -10.50 27.88 -4.48
CA SER A 68 -11.90 27.78 -4.06
C SER A 68 -11.91 27.23 -2.64
N SER A 69 -12.37 28.06 -1.72
CA SER A 69 -12.34 27.87 -0.28
C SER A 69 -13.31 26.74 0.08
N GLY A 70 -12.96 25.51 -0.30
CA GLY A 70 -13.73 24.31 -0.01
C GLY A 70 -13.69 23.91 1.46
N ASN A 71 -13.04 24.70 2.31
CA ASN A 71 -13.08 24.54 3.75
C ASN A 71 -13.17 25.91 4.41
N LYS A 72 -14.38 26.47 4.46
CA LYS A 72 -14.73 27.66 5.27
C LYS A 72 -14.34 27.50 6.76
N LYS A 73 -14.04 26.28 7.21
CA LYS A 73 -13.59 25.94 8.57
C LYS A 73 -12.06 26.00 8.79
N LYS A 74 -11.24 26.18 7.75
CA LYS A 74 -9.77 26.19 7.89
C LYS A 74 -9.22 27.57 7.55
N LEU A 75 -8.94 28.34 8.60
CA LEU A 75 -8.18 29.59 8.48
C LEU A 75 -6.80 29.28 7.89
N SER A 76 -6.37 30.10 6.93
CA SER A 76 -4.99 30.05 6.42
C SER A 76 -4.02 30.30 7.57
N LYS A 77 -2.91 29.56 7.60
CA LYS A 77 -1.85 29.78 8.59
C LYS A 77 -1.04 31.05 8.31
N SER A 78 -1.30 31.73 7.18
CA SER A 78 -0.71 33.03 6.86
C SER A 78 -1.08 34.06 7.93
N GLY A 79 -0.07 34.62 8.61
CA GLY A 79 -0.23 35.66 9.63
C GLY A 79 -0.10 35.19 11.08
N GLN A 80 -0.07 33.88 11.36
CA GLN A 80 0.17 33.41 12.73
C GLN A 80 1.66 33.47 13.10
N LYS A 81 2.00 34.29 14.11
CA LYS A 81 3.35 34.37 14.68
C LYS A 81 3.70 33.03 15.35
N LEU A 82 4.76 32.37 14.87
CA LEU A 82 5.25 31.10 15.40
C LEU A 82 5.91 31.31 16.77
N ARG A 83 5.25 30.85 17.85
CA ARG A 83 5.80 30.90 19.22
C ARG A 83 6.39 29.56 19.65
N CYS A 84 7.60 29.59 20.21
CA CYS A 84 8.27 28.41 20.74
C CYS A 84 7.53 27.89 21.99
N LYS A 85 7.29 26.57 22.07
CA LYS A 85 6.64 25.97 23.25
C LYS A 85 7.55 25.87 24.48
N ASN A 86 8.86 26.06 24.29
CA ASN A 86 9.87 25.99 25.34
C ASN A 86 10.11 27.37 25.96
N CYS A 87 10.70 28.30 25.20
CA CYS A 87 11.03 29.66 25.66
C CYS A 87 9.96 30.73 25.38
N GLN A 88 8.87 30.40 24.68
CA GLN A 88 7.76 31.32 24.36
C GLN A 88 8.10 32.49 23.41
N GLU A 89 9.33 32.56 22.94
CA GLU A 89 9.78 33.55 21.94
C GLU A 89 9.22 33.28 20.54
N ILE A 90 9.18 34.32 19.72
CA ILE A 90 8.65 34.29 18.35
C ILE A 90 9.80 34.04 17.37
N GLY A 91 9.56 33.22 16.34
CA GLY A 91 10.49 33.04 15.22
C GLY A 91 11.08 31.64 15.10
N HIS A 92 10.97 30.81 16.14
CA HIS A 92 11.44 29.43 16.09
C HIS A 92 10.48 28.43 16.76
N ASN A 93 10.64 27.16 16.41
CA ASN A 93 9.89 26.04 17.00
C ASN A 93 10.70 25.38 18.11
N LYS A 94 10.03 24.62 19.01
CA LYS A 94 10.70 23.83 20.07
C LYS A 94 11.88 23.00 19.54
N SER A 95 11.76 22.46 18.33
CA SER A 95 12.80 21.63 17.70
C SER A 95 14.10 22.37 17.37
N LYS A 96 14.05 23.69 17.19
CA LYS A 96 15.20 24.54 16.86
C LYS A 96 15.49 25.55 17.97
N CYS A 97 15.00 25.29 19.17
CA CYS A 97 15.19 26.16 20.32
C CYS A 97 16.58 25.91 20.91
N GLN A 98 17.36 26.97 21.09
CA GLN A 98 18.70 26.90 21.71
C GLN A 98 18.64 26.92 23.25
N ASN A 99 17.51 27.33 23.82
CA ASN A 99 17.32 27.40 25.28
C ASN A 99 17.10 25.99 25.87
N PRO A 100 17.56 25.74 27.12
CA PRO A 100 17.39 24.46 27.80
C PRO A 100 15.90 24.10 27.96
N TYR A 101 15.61 22.80 28.07
CA TYR A 101 14.24 22.32 28.17
C TYR A 101 13.58 22.74 29.49
N VAL A 102 12.49 23.49 29.39
CA VAL A 102 11.65 23.88 30.53
C VAL A 102 10.41 22.97 30.55
N PRO A 103 10.21 22.18 31.62
CA PRO A 103 9.01 21.36 31.74
C PRO A 103 7.76 22.25 31.85
N PRO A 104 6.62 21.84 31.26
CA PRO A 104 5.38 22.59 31.37
C PRO A 104 4.94 22.66 32.83
N SER A 105 4.44 23.82 33.26
CA SER A 105 3.92 23.99 34.62
C SER A 105 2.80 23.00 34.94
N LYS A 106 2.69 22.54 36.20
CA LYS A 106 1.68 21.58 36.67
C LYS A 106 0.25 21.97 36.23
N LYS A 107 -0.08 23.27 36.27
CA LYS A 107 -1.36 23.83 35.80
C LYS A 107 -1.62 23.59 34.30
N LYS A 108 -0.60 23.70 33.44
CA LYS A 108 -0.70 23.41 31.99
C LYS A 108 -0.81 21.92 31.71
N ALA A 109 -0.15 21.07 32.52
CA ALA A 109 -0.26 19.61 32.42
C ALA A 109 -1.69 19.13 32.76
N ILE A 110 -2.26 19.61 33.86
CA ILE A 110 -3.63 19.28 34.30
C ILE A 110 -4.67 19.69 33.23
N LYS A 111 -4.57 20.91 32.70
CA LYS A 111 -5.46 21.36 31.60
C LYS A 111 -5.33 20.50 30.34
N LYS A 112 -4.14 19.98 30.03
CA LYS A 112 -3.92 19.08 28.89
C LYS A 112 -4.54 17.70 29.12
N LEU A 113 -4.52 17.19 30.35
CA LEU A 113 -5.17 15.94 30.73
C LEU A 113 -6.70 16.07 30.65
N ALA A 114 -7.27 17.16 31.18
CA ALA A 114 -8.70 17.46 31.10
C ALA A 114 -9.20 17.56 29.65
N LYS A 115 -8.48 18.31 28.79
CA LYS A 115 -8.84 18.44 27.37
C LYS A 115 -8.72 17.12 26.59
N LYS A 116 -7.80 16.24 27.00
CA LYS A 116 -7.67 14.89 26.42
C LYS A 116 -8.86 14.01 26.81
N ALA A 117 -9.33 14.11 28.06
CA ALA A 117 -10.51 13.40 28.55
C ALA A 117 -11.81 13.83 27.86
N GLU A 118 -11.98 15.12 27.55
CA GLU A 118 -13.13 15.63 26.79
C GLU A 118 -13.11 15.20 25.32
N THR A 119 -11.94 15.14 24.69
CA THR A 119 -11.80 14.69 23.29
C THR A 119 -12.08 13.19 23.17
N THR A 120 -11.69 12.39 24.16
CA THR A 120 -12.04 10.96 24.21
C THR A 120 -13.55 10.77 24.37
N LYS A 121 -14.23 11.53 25.24
CA LYS A 121 -15.69 11.47 25.43
C LYS A 121 -16.48 11.81 24.15
N ASN A 122 -16.08 12.85 23.43
CA ASN A 122 -16.72 13.20 22.16
C ASN A 122 -16.45 12.15 21.04
N SER A 123 -15.37 11.38 21.14
CA SER A 123 -15.02 10.34 20.16
C SER A 123 -15.73 9.00 20.40
N ILE A 124 -16.08 8.68 21.65
CA ILE A 124 -16.85 7.46 21.97
C ILE A 124 -18.35 7.63 21.62
N ASP A 125 -18.95 8.80 21.86
CA ASP A 125 -20.35 9.09 21.47
C ASP A 125 -20.59 8.98 19.96
N LEU A 126 -19.62 9.40 19.13
CA LEU A 126 -19.69 9.28 17.66
C LEU A 126 -19.51 7.84 17.13
N GLN A 127 -19.02 6.91 17.95
CA GLN A 127 -18.81 5.50 17.58
C GLN A 127 -19.96 4.58 18.01
N ALA A 128 -20.79 5.00 18.97
CA ALA A 128 -21.96 4.24 19.43
C ALA A 128 -23.09 4.15 18.38
N SER A 129 -23.12 5.05 17.39
CA SER A 129 -24.21 5.12 16.39
C SER A 129 -24.01 4.25 15.14
N LYS A 130 -22.98 3.38 15.07
CA LYS A 130 -22.57 2.74 13.78
C LYS A 130 -22.33 1.22 13.78
N LYS A 131 -22.71 0.46 14.80
CA LYS A 131 -22.60 -1.01 14.77
C LYS A 131 -23.97 -1.68 14.77
N ASN A 132 -24.49 -1.92 13.58
CA ASN A 132 -25.33 -3.07 13.25
C ASN A 132 -25.21 -3.33 11.73
N LYS A 133 -24.28 -4.20 11.34
CA LYS A 133 -24.43 -5.18 10.25
C LYS A 133 -23.17 -6.04 10.08
N SER A 134 -23.44 -7.35 10.01
CA SER A 134 -22.66 -8.42 9.39
C SER A 134 -21.72 -9.26 10.27
N ALA A 135 -22.19 -10.49 10.51
CA ALA A 135 -21.43 -11.66 10.93
C ALA A 135 -21.32 -12.64 9.74
N ALA A 136 -20.13 -13.25 9.55
CA ALA A 136 -19.91 -14.66 9.19
C ALA A 136 -18.44 -14.91 8.71
N GLY A 137 -17.78 -15.90 9.32
CA GLY A 137 -16.80 -16.78 8.66
C GLY A 137 -15.29 -16.50 8.82
N ALA A 138 -14.63 -17.25 9.72
CA ALA A 138 -13.16 -17.47 9.79
C ALA A 138 -12.76 -18.61 8.81
N SER A 139 -11.51 -18.91 8.40
CA SER A 139 -10.16 -18.78 8.97
C SER A 139 -9.10 -18.97 7.85
N SER A 140 -7.91 -18.37 7.96
CA SER A 140 -6.63 -19.06 7.66
C SER A 140 -5.43 -18.23 8.11
N SER A 141 -4.47 -18.93 8.70
CA SER A 141 -3.23 -18.44 9.29
C SER A 141 -2.19 -18.13 8.20
N GLY A 142 -1.55 -16.97 8.27
CA GLY A 142 -0.42 -16.60 7.42
C GLY A 142 0.56 -15.70 8.16
N THR A 143 1.79 -16.19 8.34
CA THR A 143 2.90 -15.50 8.98
C THR A 143 3.35 -14.29 8.15
N VAL A 144 3.58 -13.15 8.82
CA VAL A 144 3.99 -11.89 8.17
C VAL A 144 5.50 -11.77 8.24
N GLU A 145 6.19 -12.04 7.13
CA GLU A 145 7.61 -11.77 6.98
C GLU A 145 7.85 -10.30 6.59
N LYS A 146 8.63 -9.59 7.41
CA LYS A 146 8.97 -8.17 7.24
C LYS A 146 10.07 -8.01 6.20
N LYS A 147 9.74 -7.62 4.97
CA LYS A 147 10.74 -7.11 4.01
C LYS A 147 11.13 -5.67 4.35
N GLY A 148 12.41 -5.49 4.70
CA GLY A 148 13.04 -4.23 5.04
C GLY A 148 12.99 -3.19 3.91
N ARG A 149 12.97 -1.92 4.30
CA ARG A 149 13.02 -0.77 3.38
C ARG A 149 14.43 -0.64 2.83
N GLY A 150 14.61 -1.01 1.56
CA GLY A 150 15.83 -0.67 0.82
C GLY A 150 15.94 0.83 0.62
N VAL A 151 17.00 1.42 1.17
CA VAL A 151 17.47 2.77 0.85
C VAL A 151 17.97 2.76 -0.59
N CYS A 152 17.43 3.64 -1.43
CA CYS A 152 18.06 3.95 -2.71
C CYS A 152 19.10 5.04 -2.43
N VAL A 153 20.38 4.73 -2.63
CA VAL A 153 21.46 5.71 -2.76
C VAL A 153 21.32 6.42 -4.11
#